data_AF-A0A078JUZ6-F1
#
_entry.id   AF-A0A078JUZ6-F1
#
_cell.length_a   1.000
_cell.length_b   1.000
_cell.length_c   1.000
_cell.angle_alpha   90.00
_cell.angle_beta   90.00
_cell.angle_gamma   90.00
#
_symmetry.space_group_name_H-M   'P 1'
#
loop_
_entity.id
_entity.type
_entity.pdbx_description
1 polymer ?
#
loop_
_entity_poly.entity_id
_entity_poly.type
_entity_poly.pdbx_seq_one_letter_code
_entity_poly.pdbx_strand_id
1 'polypeptide(L)'
;MIKNTPEWEVILTNLCSCTGTDVVLSCVGFKSLTPIDRSQISVSDNECSLINNLYGETDFVFKYVWTKEFNIKIKSRKVAWS
;
A
#
# COMPACT_ATOMS: atom_id res chain seq x y z
N MET A 1 5.66 19.20 -7.40
CA MET A 1 5.55 18.42 -8.66
C MET A 1 6.90 18.36 -9.34
N ILE A 2 7.45 17.17 -9.52
CA ILE A 2 8.58 16.96 -10.43
C ILE A 2 7.98 16.96 -11.83
N LYS A 3 8.29 17.97 -12.64
CA LYS A 3 7.61 18.24 -13.92
C LYS A 3 7.52 16.97 -14.77
N ASN A 4 6.31 16.65 -15.25
CA ASN A 4 5.97 15.57 -16.18
C ASN A 4 6.08 14.12 -15.68
N THR A 5 6.20 13.87 -14.37
CA THR A 5 6.04 12.49 -13.85
C THR A 5 4.62 12.28 -13.33
N PRO A 6 3.90 11.22 -13.74
CA PRO A 6 2.56 10.97 -13.24
C PRO A 6 2.57 10.61 -11.75
N GLU A 7 1.47 10.97 -11.09
CA GLU A 7 1.13 10.53 -9.74
C GLU A 7 0.12 9.39 -9.85
N TRP A 8 0.37 8.30 -9.13
CA TRP A 8 -0.45 7.11 -9.11
C TRP A 8 -1.11 6.99 -7.74
N GLU A 9 -2.40 6.63 -7.74
CA GLU A 9 -3.17 6.35 -6.54
C GLU A 9 -3.38 4.85 -6.40
N VAL A 10 -3.11 4.32 -5.21
CA VAL A 10 -3.29 2.91 -4.88
C VAL A 10 -4.41 2.80 -3.87
N ILE A 11 -5.41 2.01 -4.20
CA ILE A 11 -6.57 1.76 -3.35
C ILE A 11 -6.55 0.28 -2.96
N LEU A 12 -6.47 0.02 -1.66
CA LEU A 12 -6.57 -1.31 -1.08
C LEU A 12 -7.89 -1.42 -0.31
N THR A 13 -8.86 -2.07 -0.92
CA THR A 13 -10.19 -2.27 -0.32
C THR A 13 -10.23 -3.55 0.50
N ASN A 14 -10.67 -3.47 1.75
CA ASN A 14 -11.01 -4.64 2.54
C ASN A 14 -12.51 -4.92 2.49
N LEU A 15 -12.91 -5.81 1.59
CA LEU A 15 -14.32 -6.21 1.42
C LEU A 15 -14.87 -7.09 2.55
N CYS A 16 -14.02 -7.45 3.52
CA CYS A 16 -14.44 -8.20 4.69
C CYS A 16 -14.87 -7.24 5.80
N SER A 17 -15.85 -7.62 6.63
CA SER A 17 -16.15 -6.93 7.88
C SER A 17 -15.07 -7.14 8.96
N CYS A 18 -14.09 -8.01 8.70
CA CYS A 18 -12.98 -8.33 9.58
C CYS A 18 -11.80 -7.36 9.43
N THR A 19 -10.94 -7.29 10.44
CA THR A 19 -9.70 -6.50 10.40
C THR A 19 -8.56 -7.32 9.79
N GLY A 20 -7.96 -6.81 8.71
CA GLY A 20 -6.72 -7.33 8.15
C GLY A 20 -5.51 -6.84 8.95
N THR A 21 -4.78 -7.76 9.57
CA THR A 21 -3.55 -7.49 10.33
C THR A 21 -2.34 -8.06 9.59
N ASP A 22 -1.12 -7.60 9.93
CA ASP A 22 0.13 -8.03 9.30
C ASP A 22 0.05 -8.04 7.75
N VAL A 23 -0.47 -6.95 7.18
CA VAL A 23 -0.75 -6.88 5.74
C VAL A 23 0.54 -6.61 4.97
N VAL A 24 0.92 -7.56 4.12
CA VAL A 24 2.07 -7.48 3.23
C VAL A 24 1.59 -7.27 1.80
N LEU A 25 2.21 -6.33 1.09
CA LEU A 25 1.94 -5.95 -0.28
C LEU A 25 3.07 -6.43 -1.20
N SER A 26 2.72 -6.78 -2.43
CA SER A 26 3.69 -6.99 -3.51
C SER A 26 4.22 -5.63 -3.97
N CYS A 27 5.49 -5.35 -3.73
CA CYS A 27 6.11 -4.08 -4.13
C CYS A 27 7.55 -4.25 -4.64
N VAL A 28 7.82 -5.38 -5.32
CA VAL A 28 9.14 -5.65 -5.91
C VAL A 28 9.56 -4.51 -6.85
N GLY A 29 10.73 -3.93 -6.57
CA GLY A 29 11.28 -2.83 -7.35
C GLY A 29 10.54 -1.49 -7.18
N PHE A 30 9.66 -1.38 -6.19
CA PHE A 30 8.88 -0.18 -5.92
C PHE A 30 9.76 1.03 -5.61
N LYS A 31 9.46 2.14 -6.28
CA LYS A 31 10.18 3.42 -6.15
C LYS A 31 9.20 4.57 -6.27
N SER A 32 9.48 5.65 -5.55
CA SER A 32 8.75 6.90 -5.68
C SER A 32 9.75 8.05 -5.68
N LEU A 33 9.51 9.06 -6.53
CA LEU A 33 10.27 10.30 -6.53
C LEU A 33 9.86 11.22 -5.39
N THR A 34 8.64 11.08 -4.88
CA THR A 34 8.16 11.78 -3.68
C THR A 34 8.25 10.87 -2.46
N PRO A 35 8.57 11.43 -1.28
CA PRO A 35 8.49 10.68 -0.04
C PRO A 35 7.09 10.11 0.15
N ILE A 36 7.02 8.83 0.49
CA ILE A 36 5.77 8.19 0.94
C ILE A 36 5.72 8.29 2.45
N ASP A 37 4.51 8.48 2.96
CA ASP A 37 4.28 8.51 4.39
C ASP A 37 4.65 7.16 5.03
N ARG A 38 5.78 7.15 5.73
CA ARG A 38 6.30 5.98 6.44
C ARG A 38 5.47 5.60 7.67
N SER A 39 4.53 6.44 8.09
CA SER A 39 3.52 6.07 9.09
C SER A 39 2.44 5.15 8.54
N GLN A 40 2.36 5.03 7.20
CA GLN A 40 1.36 4.22 6.52
C GLN A 40 1.95 2.92 5.95
N ILE A 41 3.13 2.99 5.31
CA ILE A 41 3.79 1.85 4.66
C ILE A 41 5.27 1.78 5.05
N SER A 42 5.72 0.58 5.42
CA SER A 42 7.14 0.22 5.47
C SER A 42 7.54 -0.47 4.17
N VAL A 43 8.64 -0.04 3.56
CA VAL A 43 9.19 -0.63 2.33
C VAL A 43 10.54 -1.28 2.65
N SER A 44 10.67 -2.58 2.38
CA SER A 44 11.90 -3.36 2.59
C SER A 44 12.17 -4.22 1.36
N ASP A 45 13.13 -3.80 0.53
CA ASP A 45 13.56 -4.42 -0.73
C ASP A 45 12.42 -4.82 -1.68
N ASN A 46 11.85 -6.00 -1.46
CA ASN A 46 10.84 -6.64 -2.29
C ASN A 46 9.47 -6.75 -1.62
N GLU A 47 9.36 -6.37 -0.35
CA GLU A 47 8.14 -6.46 0.44
C GLU A 47 7.79 -5.11 1.05
N CYS A 48 6.50 -4.79 1.02
CA CYS A 48 5.97 -3.62 1.66
C CYS A 48 4.96 -4.10 2.70
N SER A 49 4.98 -3.52 3.88
CA SER A 49 4.01 -3.84 4.93
C SER A 49 3.22 -2.59 5.28
N LEU A 50 1.90 -2.74 5.43
CA LEU A 50 1.11 -1.69 6.06
C LEU A 50 1.52 -1.59 7.53
N ILE A 51 1.77 -0.37 8.01
CA ILE A 51 2.04 -0.12 9.43
C ILE A 51 0.74 -0.24 10.24
N ASN A 52 -0.37 0.20 9.65
CA ASN A 52 -1.69 0.14 10.25
C ASN A 52 -2.46 -1.09 9.77
N ASN A 53 -3.44 -1.49 10.57
CA ASN A 53 -4.40 -2.51 10.16
C ASN A 53 -5.27 -2.02 9.02
N LEU A 54 -5.69 -2.96 8.18
CA LEU A 54 -6.69 -2.72 7.16
C LEU A 54 -8.07 -3.02 7.74
N TYR A 55 -8.79 -1.99 8.16
CA TYR A 55 -10.08 -2.14 8.83
C TYR A 55 -11.16 -2.68 7.88
N GLY A 56 -12.18 -3.31 8.46
CA GLY A 56 -13.26 -3.92 7.70
C GLY A 56 -14.07 -2.90 6.91
N GLU A 57 -14.46 -3.27 5.68
CA GLU A 57 -15.30 -2.45 4.78
C GLU A 57 -14.74 -1.03 4.54
N THR A 58 -13.42 -0.88 4.63
CA THR A 58 -12.72 0.40 4.41
C THR A 58 -11.68 0.29 3.31
N ASP A 59 -11.38 1.46 2.73
CA ASP A 59 -10.28 1.65 1.78
C ASP A 59 -9.06 2.22 2.50
N PHE A 60 -7.91 1.63 2.22
CA PHE A 60 -6.62 2.26 2.47
C PHE A 60 -6.09 2.85 1.17
N VAL A 61 -5.78 4.15 1.19
CA VAL A 61 -5.36 4.89 0.00
C VAL A 61 -4.02 5.57 0.25
N PHE A 62 -3.10 5.41 -0.70
CA PHE A 62 -1.85 6.18 -0.73
C PHE A 62 -1.45 6.52 -2.16
N LYS A 63 -0.57 7.51 -2.30
CA LYS A 63 -0.10 7.99 -3.60
C LYS A 63 1.41 7.90 -3.72
N TYR A 64 1.89 7.71 -4.94
CA TYR A 64 3.31 7.74 -5.26
C TYR A 64 3.54 8.39 -6.63
N VAL A 65 4.74 8.96 -6.82
CA VAL A 65 5.11 9.62 -8.08
C VAL A 65 6.21 8.81 -8.76
N TRP A 66 5.89 8.22 -9.90
CA TRP A 66 6.86 7.42 -10.66
C TRP A 66 6.55 7.39 -12.15
N THR A 67 7.54 7.03 -12.97
CA THR A 67 7.41 7.00 -14.43
C THR A 67 6.54 5.85 -14.95
N LYS A 68 6.31 4.81 -14.14
CA LYS A 68 5.46 3.66 -14.45
C LYS A 68 4.60 3.29 -13.26
N GLU A 69 3.42 2.76 -13.55
CA GLU A 69 2.56 2.17 -12.53
C GLU A 69 3.18 0.86 -12.01
N PHE A 70 3.20 0.71 -10.68
CA PHE A 70 3.50 -0.55 -10.00
C PHE A 70 2.22 -1.33 -9.75
N ASN A 71 2.29 -2.63 -10.01
CA ASN A 71 1.21 -3.57 -9.68
C ASN A 71 1.24 -3.91 -8.19
N ILE A 72 0.74 -3.01 -7.35
CA ILE A 72 0.68 -3.18 -5.90
C ILE A 72 -0.60 -3.91 -5.53
N LYS A 73 -0.45 -5.07 -4.90
CA LYS A 73 -1.55 -5.94 -4.45
C LYS A 73 -1.24 -6.51 -3.08
N ILE A 74 -2.27 -6.95 -2.37
CA ILE A 74 -2.08 -7.69 -1.12
C ILE A 74 -1.44 -9.05 -1.46
N LYS A 75 -0.25 -9.29 -0.94
CA LYS A 75 0.48 -10.56 -1.02
C LYS A 75 0.01 -11.52 0.06
N SER A 76 -0.12 -11.04 1.30
CA SER A 76 -0.64 -11.80 2.43
C SER A 76 -1.22 -10.89 3.51
N ARG A 77 -2.10 -11.45 4.34
CA ARG A 77 -2.63 -10.80 5.55
C ARG A 77 -3.04 -11.86 6.55
N LYS A 78 -3.03 -11.52 7.84
CA LYS A 78 -3.82 -12.23 8.85
C LYS A 78 -5.20 -11.58 8.97
N VAL A 79 -6.14 -12.35 9.47
CA VAL A 79 -7.52 -11.91 9.66
C VAL A 79 -7.87 -12.01 11.13
N ALA A 80 -8.34 -10.92 11.70
CA ALA A 80 -8.92 -10.86 13.03
C ALA A 80 -10.40 -10.49 12.93
N TRP A 81 -11.25 -11.31 13.54
CA TRP A 81 -12.67 -11.03 13.73
C TRP A 81 -12.83 -10.36 15.09
N SER A 82 -13.61 -9.29 15.16
CA SER A 82 -14.00 -8.64 16.41
C SER A 82 -15.14 -9.38 17.09
#